data_AF-A0ABD0ZZA4-F1
#
_entry.id   AF-A0ABD0ZZA4-F1
#
_cell.length_a   1.000
_cell.length_b   1.000
_cell.length_c   1.000
_cell.angle_alpha   90.00
_cell.angle_beta   90.00
_cell.angle_gamma   90.00
#
_symmetry.space_group_name_H-M   'P 1'
#
loop_
_entity.id
_entity.type
_entity.pdbx_description
1 polymer ?
#
loop_
_entity_poly.entity_id
_entity_poly.type
_entity_poly.pdbx_seq_one_letter_code
_entity_poly.pdbx_strand_id
1 'polypeptide(L)'
;MTSSLTSLHDETSSSVVPTQSLLVIVNMLNVTKLSSTNYLAWSLQVKSLLKRYALLQFIDTSSSPPSPTVTTNGVASSNPEYDLWICQDALLYSALKSSEPGNSSLDLEDKC
;
A
#
# COMPACT_ATOMS: atom_id res chain seq x y z
N MET A 1 49.83 5.42 33.95
CA MET A 1 48.47 6.01 34.01
C MET A 1 48.16 6.51 32.59
N THR A 2 47.22 5.85 31.91
CA THR A 2 46.21 6.36 30.92
C THR A 2 46.50 7.67 30.18
N SER A 3 46.28 7.89 28.87
CA SER A 3 45.46 7.25 27.82
C SER A 3 45.73 8.02 26.49
N SER A 4 45.89 7.36 25.35
CA SER A 4 44.91 7.16 24.25
C SER A 4 44.83 8.26 23.17
N LEU A 5 44.93 7.77 21.93
CA LEU A 5 44.74 8.42 20.63
C LEU A 5 43.32 8.95 20.43
N THR A 6 43.18 10.08 19.74
CA THR A 6 41.92 10.51 19.12
C THR A 6 42.10 10.52 17.60
N SER A 7 41.45 9.54 16.95
CA SER A 7 41.21 9.53 15.50
C SER A 7 39.85 10.16 15.25
N LEU A 8 39.83 11.24 14.48
CA LEU A 8 38.60 11.85 13.98
C LEU A 8 38.11 11.00 12.80
N HIS A 9 37.01 10.26 12.99
CA HIS A 9 36.19 9.78 11.89
C HIS A 9 34.87 10.56 11.89
N ASP A 10 34.69 11.25 10.77
CA ASP A 10 33.45 11.83 10.29
C ASP A 10 32.45 10.69 10.05
N GLU A 11 31.32 10.71 10.75
CA GLU A 11 30.15 9.91 10.36
C GLU A 11 28.99 10.89 10.29
N THR A 12 28.77 11.37 9.07
CA THR A 12 27.54 12.03 8.64
C THR A 12 26.38 11.07 8.93
N SER A 13 25.77 11.26 10.09
CA SER A 13 24.55 10.56 10.49
C SER A 13 23.40 11.04 9.61
N SER A 14 23.22 10.37 8.47
CA SER A 14 22.00 10.49 7.68
C SER A 14 20.87 9.90 8.49
N SER A 15 20.17 10.76 9.24
CA SER A 15 18.95 10.41 9.96
C SER A 15 17.90 9.97 8.93
N VAL A 16 17.77 8.66 8.75
CA VAL A 16 16.68 8.04 7.99
C VAL A 16 15.43 8.24 8.83
N VAL A 17 14.63 9.24 8.48
CA VAL A 17 13.29 9.41 9.05
C VAL A 17 12.50 8.16 8.64
N PRO A 18 11.96 7.36 9.58
CA PRO A 18 11.13 6.22 9.22
C PRO A 18 9.86 6.76 8.58
N THR A 19 9.72 6.57 7.27
CA THR A 19 8.47 6.79 6.55
C THR A 19 7.44 5.86 7.20
N GLN A 20 6.49 6.40 7.96
CA GLN A 20 5.40 5.59 8.50
C GLN A 20 4.59 5.07 7.30
N SER A 21 4.66 3.76 7.05
CA SER A 21 3.85 3.12 6.03
C SER A 21 2.39 3.09 6.50
N LEU A 22 1.58 4.02 5.99
CA LEU A 22 0.17 4.18 6.37
C LEU A 22 -0.73 3.48 5.35
N LEU A 23 -1.61 2.60 5.84
CA LEU A 23 -2.70 2.04 5.04
C LEU A 23 -3.74 3.11 4.73
N VAL A 24 -4.21 3.15 3.48
CA VAL A 24 -5.21 4.09 3.00
C VAL A 24 -6.56 3.40 2.88
N ILE A 25 -7.55 3.92 3.61
CA ILE A 25 -8.95 3.52 3.47
C ILE A 25 -9.59 4.36 2.37
N VAL A 26 -9.98 3.72 1.27
CA VAL A 26 -10.66 4.38 0.15
C VAL A 26 -12.17 4.35 0.38
N ASN A 27 -12.79 5.52 0.49
CA ASN A 27 -14.24 5.63 0.59
C ASN A 27 -14.88 5.86 -0.79
N MET A 28 -15.76 4.94 -1.20
CA MET A 28 -16.46 4.97 -2.49
C MET A 28 -17.80 5.72 -2.46
N LEU A 29 -18.17 6.38 -1.35
CA LEU A 29 -19.45 7.11 -1.21
C LEU A 29 -19.68 8.18 -2.28
N ASN A 30 -18.61 8.80 -2.79
CA ASN A 30 -18.69 9.85 -3.83
C ASN A 30 -18.47 9.31 -5.25
N VAL A 31 -18.24 8.01 -5.41
CA VAL A 31 -18.16 7.36 -6.72
C VAL A 31 -19.56 6.95 -7.12
N THR A 32 -19.94 7.29 -8.36
CA THR A 32 -21.24 6.90 -8.91
C THR A 32 -21.36 5.38 -8.87
N LYS A 33 -22.47 4.81 -8.39
CA LYS A 33 -22.63 3.34 -8.38
C LYS A 33 -22.47 2.76 -9.79
N LEU A 34 -21.81 1.62 -9.91
CA LEU A 34 -21.62 0.96 -11.20
C LEU A 34 -22.96 0.48 -11.75
N SER A 35 -23.22 0.78 -13.02
CA SER A 35 -24.35 0.28 -13.79
C SER A 35 -23.86 -0.21 -15.16
N SER A 36 -24.70 -0.96 -15.87
CA SER A 36 -24.38 -1.47 -17.21
C SER A 36 -24.14 -0.38 -18.26
N THR A 37 -24.55 0.87 -18.00
CA THR A 37 -24.47 1.98 -18.96
C THR A 37 -23.44 3.04 -18.59
N ASN A 38 -22.82 2.98 -17.41
CA ASN A 38 -21.96 4.06 -16.91
C ASN A 38 -20.50 3.65 -16.66
N TYR A 39 -20.09 2.46 -17.09
CA TYR A 39 -18.75 1.91 -16.83
C TYR A 39 -17.62 2.90 -17.14
N LEU A 40 -17.71 3.64 -18.26
CA LEU A 40 -16.66 4.61 -18.62
C LEU A 40 -16.53 5.73 -17.58
N ALA A 41 -17.64 6.35 -17.19
CA ALA A 41 -17.65 7.42 -16.18
C ALA A 41 -17.24 6.88 -14.80
N TRP A 42 -17.74 5.71 -14.42
CA TRP A 42 -17.35 5.02 -13.19
C TRP A 42 -15.84 4.75 -13.15
N SER A 43 -15.28 4.17 -14.21
CA SER A 43 -13.86 3.80 -14.26
C SER A 43 -12.94 5.02 -14.18
N LEU A 44 -13.35 6.17 -14.74
CA LEU A 44 -12.62 7.42 -14.62
C LEU A 44 -12.66 7.96 -13.18
N GLN A 45 -13.82 7.92 -12.51
CA GLN A 45 -13.94 8.33 -11.11
C GLN A 45 -13.08 7.45 -10.20
N VAL A 46 -13.12 6.13 -10.39
CA VAL A 46 -12.27 5.18 -9.65
C VAL A 46 -10.79 5.46 -9.89
N LYS A 47 -10.34 5.53 -11.14
CA LYS A 47 -8.94 5.82 -11.48
C LYS A 47 -8.47 7.15 -10.89
N SER A 48 -9.31 8.19 -10.92
CA SER A 48 -8.99 9.50 -10.33
C SER A 48 -8.82 9.43 -8.80
N LEU A 49 -9.68 8.66 -8.13
CA LEU A 49 -9.63 8.44 -6.69
C LEU A 49 -8.36 7.69 -6.30
N LEU A 50 -8.04 6.59 -6.99
CA LEU A 50 -6.83 5.81 -6.73
C LEU A 50 -5.57 6.60 -7.02
N LYS A 51 -5.55 7.41 -8.09
CA LYS A 51 -4.42 8.29 -8.39
C LYS A 51 -4.19 9.31 -7.27
N ARG A 52 -5.24 9.86 -6.66
CA ARG A 52 -5.13 10.79 -5.52
C ARG A 52 -4.43 10.17 -4.31
N TYR A 53 -4.64 8.88 -4.08
CA TYR A 53 -4.07 8.14 -2.96
C TYR A 53 -2.79 7.38 -3.32
N ALA A 54 -2.22 7.57 -4.52
CA ALA A 54 -1.09 6.80 -5.04
C ALA A 54 -1.34 5.27 -5.07
N LEU A 55 -2.60 4.85 -5.19
CA LEU A 55 -3.02 3.44 -5.23
C LEU A 55 -3.26 2.92 -6.65
N LEU A 56 -2.93 3.72 -7.68
CA LEU A 56 -3.19 3.34 -9.07
C LEU A 56 -2.46 2.05 -9.48
N GLN A 57 -1.31 1.78 -8.86
CA GLN A 57 -0.52 0.57 -9.05
C GLN A 57 -1.30 -0.73 -8.74
N PHE A 58 -2.30 -0.70 -7.87
CA PHE A 58 -3.08 -1.89 -7.51
C PHE A 58 -4.09 -2.30 -8.59
N ILE A 59 -4.41 -1.42 -9.55
CA ILE A 59 -5.27 -1.75 -10.70
C ILE A 59 -4.51 -1.79 -12.02
N ASP A 60 -3.22 -1.45 -11.99
CA ASP A 60 -2.34 -1.54 -13.14
C ASP A 60 -1.77 -2.95 -13.24
N THR A 61 -2.09 -3.65 -14.33
CA THR A 61 -1.64 -5.02 -14.57
C THR A 61 -0.12 -5.14 -14.76
N SER A 62 0.59 -4.02 -14.93
CA SER A 62 2.05 -4.01 -15.00
C SER A 62 2.73 -3.96 -13.62
N SER A 63 1.98 -3.64 -12.58
CA SER A 63 2.50 -3.61 -11.21
C SER A 63 2.52 -5.01 -10.60
N SER A 64 3.53 -5.29 -9.79
CA SER A 64 3.65 -6.54 -9.05
C SER A 64 3.92 -6.24 -7.57
N PRO A 65 3.47 -7.13 -6.66
CA PRO A 65 3.82 -7.00 -5.25
C PRO A 65 5.34 -7.04 -5.08
N PRO A 66 5.90 -6.37 -4.05
CA PRO A 66 7.30 -6.50 -3.73
C PRO A 66 7.63 -7.95 -3.30
N SER A 67 8.91 -8.29 -3.25
CA SER A 67 9.32 -9.63 -2.81
C SER A 67 8.83 -9.91 -1.37
N PRO A 68 8.28 -11.10 -1.07
CA PRO A 68 7.86 -11.47 0.28
C PRO A 68 9.01 -11.50 1.29
N THR A 69 10.24 -11.69 0.81
CA THR A 69 11.45 -11.71 1.61
C THR A 69 12.48 -10.71 1.08
N VAL A 70 13.24 -10.14 2.02
CA VAL A 70 14.40 -9.30 1.72
C VAL A 70 15.63 -9.94 2.33
N THR A 71 16.77 -9.90 1.63
CA THR A 71 18.04 -10.41 2.14
C THR A 71 18.93 -9.23 2.51
N THR A 72 19.27 -9.11 3.79
CA THR A 72 20.18 -8.08 4.30
C THR A 72 21.38 -8.77 4.95
N ASN A 73 22.60 -8.42 4.53
CA ASN A 73 23.84 -9.03 5.03
C ASN A 73 23.87 -10.57 4.97
N GLY A 74 23.24 -11.16 3.95
CA GLY A 74 23.18 -12.62 3.76
C GLY A 74 22.11 -13.33 4.59
N VAL A 75 21.33 -12.61 5.39
CA VAL A 75 20.20 -13.16 6.16
C VAL A 75 18.88 -12.78 5.49
N ALA A 76 18.04 -13.78 5.21
CA ALA A 76 16.69 -13.55 4.69
C ALA A 76 15.71 -13.26 5.83
N SER A 77 14.89 -12.22 5.67
CA SER A 77 13.80 -11.87 6.58
C SER A 77 12.53 -11.55 5.79
N SER A 78 11.38 -11.57 6.45
CA SER A 78 10.12 -11.10 5.86
C SER A 78 10.22 -9.64 5.46
N ASN A 79 9.56 -9.28 4.36
CA ASN A 79 9.50 -7.91 3.87
C ASN A 79 8.20 -7.22 4.34
N PRO A 80 8.26 -6.23 5.24
CA PRO A 80 7.06 -5.53 5.71
C PRO A 80 6.32 -4.80 4.56
N GLU A 81 7.02 -4.39 3.50
CA GLU A 81 6.39 -3.76 2.33
C GLU A 81 5.49 -4.73 1.56
N TYR A 82 5.77 -6.04 1.61
CA TYR A 82 4.90 -7.07 1.04
C TYR A 82 3.62 -7.22 1.86
N ASP A 83 3.73 -7.28 3.19
CA ASP A 83 2.55 -7.40 4.05
C ASP A 83 1.64 -6.17 3.89
N LEU A 84 2.23 -4.97 3.85
CA LEU A 84 1.50 -3.72 3.58
C LEU A 84 0.83 -3.70 2.20
N TRP A 85 1.53 -4.20 1.18
CA TRP A 85 0.96 -4.33 -0.16
C TRP A 85 -0.29 -5.20 -0.15
N ILE A 86 -0.22 -6.39 0.47
CA ILE A 86 -1.35 -7.32 0.55
C ILE A 86 -2.52 -6.69 1.33
N CYS A 87 -2.24 -6.01 2.44
CA CYS A 87 -3.27 -5.30 3.19
C CYS A 87 -3.95 -4.20 2.39
N GLN A 88 -3.16 -3.39 1.69
CA GLN A 88 -3.68 -2.30 0.89
C GLN A 88 -4.54 -2.81 -0.29
N ASP A 89 -4.14 -3.94 -0.90
CA ASP A 89 -4.89 -4.61 -1.96
C ASP A 89 -6.24 -5.14 -1.45
N ALA A 90 -6.24 -5.81 -0.29
CA ALA A 90 -7.48 -6.31 0.33
C ALA A 90 -8.46 -5.17 0.69
N LEU A 91 -7.94 -4.06 1.24
CA LEU A 91 -8.72 -2.86 1.52
C LEU A 91 -9.31 -2.26 0.23
N LEU A 92 -8.52 -2.17 -0.84
CA LEU A 92 -9.00 -1.65 -2.11
C LEU A 92 -10.08 -2.56 -2.73
N TYR A 93 -9.88 -3.87 -2.69
CA TYR A 93 -10.85 -4.84 -3.19
C TYR A 93 -12.21 -4.70 -2.48
N SER A 94 -12.20 -4.58 -1.15
CA SER A 94 -13.43 -4.38 -0.37
C SER A 94 -14.14 -3.06 -0.73
N ALA A 95 -13.36 -1.97 -0.91
CA ALA A 95 -13.90 -0.69 -1.33
C ALA A 95 -14.56 -0.79 -2.72
N LEU A 96 -13.91 -1.41 -3.70
CA LEU A 96 -14.47 -1.56 -5.05
C LEU A 96 -15.75 -2.40 -5.04
N LYS A 97 -15.79 -3.51 -4.30
CA LYS A 97 -16.99 -4.33 -4.16
C LYS A 97 -18.16 -3.61 -3.50
N SER A 98 -17.91 -2.60 -2.68
CA SER A 98 -18.99 -1.78 -2.08
C SER A 98 -19.73 -0.91 -3.11
N SER A 99 -19.14 -0.68 -4.29
CA SER A 99 -19.74 0.13 -5.36
C SER A 99 -20.71 -0.63 -6.27
N GLU A 100 -20.82 -1.96 -6.09
CA GLU A 100 -21.73 -2.83 -6.84
C GLU A 100 -23.14 -2.86 -6.21
N PRO A 101 -24.22 -2.74 -7.01
CA PRO A 101 -25.58 -2.88 -6.49
C PRO A 101 -25.87 -4.34 -6.12
N GLY A 102 -26.01 -4.65 -4.83
CA GLY A 102 -26.44 -5.97 -4.33
C GLY A 102 -25.53 -6.62 -3.28
N ASN A 103 -24.43 -5.98 -2.88
CA ASN A 103 -23.54 -6.53 -1.86
C ASN A 103 -24.07 -6.27 -0.43
N SER A 104 -24.89 -7.19 0.06
CA SER A 104 -25.22 -7.36 1.48
C SER A 104 -24.68 -8.70 1.97
N SER A 105 -23.36 -8.83 2.15
CA SER A 105 -22.78 -9.79 3.10
C SER A 105 -21.34 -9.41 3.39
N LEU A 106 -21.11 -8.80 4.56
CA LEU A 106 -19.80 -8.53 5.13
C LEU A 106 -19.30 -9.81 5.82
N ASP A 107 -18.82 -10.78 5.05
CA ASP A 107 -17.82 -11.71 5.58
C ASP A 107 -16.45 -11.08 5.31
N LEU A 108 -16.10 -10.11 6.16
CA LEU A 108 -14.70 -9.75 6.36
C LEU A 108 -14.07 -10.93 7.11
N GLU A 109 -13.51 -11.89 6.37
CA GLU A 109 -12.44 -12.67 6.93
C GLU A 109 -11.23 -11.75 7.06
N ASP A 110 -10.99 -11.33 8.30
CA ASP A 110 -9.79 -10.68 8.78
C ASP A 110 -8.55 -11.44 8.28
N LYS A 111 -7.93 -10.90 7.23
CA LYS A 111 -6.53 -11.12 6.96
C LYS A 111 -5.87 -9.85 6.45
N CYS A 112 -6.11 -8.78 7.20
CA CYS A 112 -5.09 -7.92 7.80
C CYS A 112 -5.60 -7.54 9.20
#